data_AF-A0A366E4E3-F1
#
_entry.id   AF-A0A366E4E3-F1
#
_cell.length_a   1.000
_cell.length_b   1.000
_cell.length_c   1.000
_cell.angle_alpha   90.00
_cell.angle_beta   90.00
_cell.angle_gamma   90.00
#
_symmetry.space_group_name_H-M   'P 1'
#
loop_
_entity.id
_entity.type
_entity.pdbx_description
1 polymer ?
#
loop_
_entity_poly.entity_id
_entity_poly.type
_entity_poly.pdbx_seq_one_letter_code
_entity_poly.pdbx_strand_id
1 'polypeptide(L)'
;MKIDPKTRHQNLAQHVNEHLESPPVGDVRLSIIAMVLVGFDLPLLLGLLSILRLEFLWMVLPFMLIIHVWAIRLIIKNPYSTQIEMVLFMGIWGLLGAISLFVVVQGMSYYTLHITSVFYYIMINVATILFMYILVKYQIDRYTGDPTKEKKIRSESKYMGLLSASPGIGYILAQSVQETVVLKHVFSLIVVYFFAIFLAYAAAKFLHRYFYMRANRDYVSYQPKSNKEKKKLMKQGVEIK
;
A
#
# COMPACT_ATOMS: atom_id res chain seq x y z
N MET A 1 19.71 7.48 6.98
CA MET A 1 19.20 7.08 5.65
C MET A 1 20.30 6.63 4.68
N LYS A 2 21.49 7.24 4.66
CA LYS A 2 22.61 6.78 3.82
C LYS A 2 23.47 5.76 4.57
N ILE A 3 23.84 4.67 3.92
CA ILE A 3 24.76 3.64 4.42
C ILE A 3 26.20 4.19 4.30
N ASP A 4 27.07 3.84 5.25
CA ASP A 4 28.50 4.20 5.17
C ASP A 4 29.11 3.54 3.92
N PRO A 5 29.76 4.32 3.03
CA PRO A 5 30.43 3.78 1.83
C PRO A 5 31.46 2.69 2.11
N LYS A 6 31.99 2.60 3.34
CA LYS A 6 32.94 1.57 3.75
C LYS A 6 32.28 0.20 3.99
N THR A 7 30.95 0.16 4.16
CA THR A 7 30.21 -1.08 4.40
C THR A 7 30.06 -1.85 3.09
N ARG A 8 30.55 -3.11 3.05
CA ARG A 8 30.34 -4.02 1.91
C ARG A 8 28.90 -4.53 1.89
N HIS A 9 28.33 -4.69 0.70
CA HIS A 9 26.95 -5.19 0.51
C HIS A 9 26.69 -6.55 1.21
N GLN A 10 27.69 -7.44 1.23
CA GLN A 10 27.61 -8.75 1.88
C GLN A 10 27.44 -8.69 3.40
N ASN A 11 27.79 -7.56 4.03
CA ASN A 11 27.72 -7.38 5.48
C ASN A 11 26.40 -6.73 5.93
N LEU A 12 25.49 -6.44 4.99
CA LEU A 12 24.20 -5.87 5.31
C LEU A 12 23.30 -6.93 5.96
N ALA A 13 22.58 -6.54 7.00
CA ALA A 13 21.57 -7.38 7.62
C ALA A 13 20.45 -7.70 6.63
N GLN A 14 19.82 -8.88 6.78
CA GLN A 14 18.80 -9.40 5.88
C GLN A 14 17.64 -8.42 5.71
N HIS A 15 17.14 -7.83 6.79
CA HIS A 15 16.04 -6.87 6.74
C HIS A 15 16.38 -5.58 5.96
N VAL A 16 17.66 -5.21 5.85
CA VAL A 16 18.14 -4.08 5.03
C VAL A 16 18.24 -4.50 3.57
N ASN A 17 18.74 -5.71 3.30
CA ASN A 17 18.82 -6.28 1.95
C ASN A 17 17.43 -6.44 1.32
N GLU A 18 16.46 -7.00 2.04
CA GLU A 18 15.06 -7.13 1.58
C GLU A 18 14.43 -5.77 1.26
N HIS A 19 14.82 -4.72 2.01
CA HIS A 19 14.33 -3.37 1.80
C HIS A 19 14.98 -2.71 0.57
N LEU A 20 16.20 -3.11 0.20
CA LEU A 20 16.94 -2.65 -0.99
C LEU A 20 16.72 -3.52 -2.24
N GLU A 21 16.16 -4.72 -2.08
CA GLU A 21 15.84 -5.60 -3.20
C GLU A 21 14.71 -5.02 -4.04
N SER A 22 14.78 -5.20 -5.36
CA SER A 22 13.71 -4.76 -6.26
C SER A 22 12.51 -5.72 -6.24
N PRO A 23 11.27 -5.23 -6.45
CA PRO A 23 10.11 -6.11 -6.54
C PRO A 23 10.28 -7.18 -7.63
N PRO A 24 9.80 -8.43 -7.41
CA PRO A 24 9.92 -9.50 -8.40
C PRO A 24 9.14 -9.16 -9.67
N VAL A 25 9.81 -9.27 -10.82
CA VAL A 25 9.38 -8.75 -12.12
C VAL A 25 8.29 -9.62 -12.79
N GLY A 26 8.25 -10.92 -12.46
CA GLY A 26 7.36 -11.90 -13.12
C GLY A 26 5.87 -11.60 -12.97
N ASP A 27 5.45 -11.13 -11.79
CA ASP A 27 4.04 -10.92 -11.44
C ASP A 27 3.67 -9.43 -11.26
N VAL A 28 4.53 -8.52 -11.73
CA VAL A 28 4.35 -7.06 -11.54
C VAL A 28 3.02 -6.57 -12.05
N ARG A 29 2.61 -7.01 -13.25
CA ARG A 29 1.36 -6.57 -13.88
C ARG A 29 0.15 -7.02 -13.07
N LEU A 30 0.12 -8.29 -12.67
CA LEU A 30 -0.96 -8.85 -11.87
C LEU A 30 -1.02 -8.16 -10.50
N SER A 31 0.14 -7.88 -9.90
CA SER A 31 0.24 -7.17 -8.63
C SER A 31 -0.31 -5.74 -8.74
N ILE A 32 0.04 -4.99 -9.78
CA ILE A 32 -0.51 -3.64 -10.02
C ILE A 32 -2.03 -3.70 -10.19
N ILE A 33 -2.54 -4.63 -11.00
CA ILE A 33 -3.98 -4.81 -11.23
C ILE A 33 -4.69 -5.15 -9.92
N ALA A 34 -4.17 -6.10 -9.14
CA ALA A 34 -4.75 -6.49 -7.86
C ALA A 34 -4.73 -5.33 -6.86
N MET A 35 -3.63 -4.58 -6.78
CA MET A 35 -3.51 -3.43 -5.88
C MET A 35 -4.53 -2.33 -6.22
N VAL A 36 -4.69 -2.00 -7.50
CA VAL A 36 -5.64 -0.94 -7.92
C VAL A 36 -7.08 -1.44 -7.77
N LEU A 37 -7.45 -2.54 -8.45
CA LEU A 37 -8.84 -2.98 -8.50
C LEU A 37 -9.35 -3.55 -7.17
N VAL A 38 -8.54 -4.37 -6.50
CA VAL A 38 -8.96 -5.03 -5.25
C VAL A 38 -8.57 -4.20 -4.03
N GLY A 39 -7.34 -3.69 -4.00
CA GLY A 39 -6.82 -2.97 -2.84
C GLY A 39 -7.35 -1.54 -2.67
N PHE A 40 -7.82 -0.91 -3.75
CA PHE A 40 -8.30 0.47 -3.73
C PHE A 40 -9.74 0.60 -4.25
N ASP A 41 -10.04 0.12 -5.46
CA ASP A 41 -11.35 0.37 -6.08
C ASP A 41 -12.49 -0.35 -5.37
N LEU A 42 -12.31 -1.59 -4.92
CA LEU A 42 -13.36 -2.34 -4.22
C LEU A 42 -13.76 -1.68 -2.88
N PRO A 43 -12.83 -1.34 -1.96
CA PRO A 43 -13.16 -0.57 -0.76
C PRO A 43 -13.76 0.81 -1.07
N LEU A 44 -13.26 1.48 -2.12
CA LEU A 44 -13.76 2.80 -2.50
C LEU A 44 -15.20 2.72 -3.01
N LEU A 45 -15.49 1.75 -3.89
CA LEU A 45 -16.83 1.49 -4.40
C LEU A 45 -17.78 1.15 -3.26
N LEU A 46 -17.37 0.28 -2.33
CA LEU A 46 -18.16 -0.06 -1.15
C LEU A 46 -18.55 1.20 -0.34
N GLY A 47 -17.59 2.09 -0.10
CA GLY A 47 -17.86 3.31 0.65
C GLY A 47 -18.72 4.32 -0.13
N LEU A 48 -18.47 4.53 -1.41
CA LEU A 48 -19.27 5.44 -2.25
C LEU A 48 -20.72 4.96 -2.40
N LEU A 49 -20.94 3.66 -2.57
CA LEU A 49 -22.28 3.06 -2.62
C LEU A 49 -23.02 3.16 -1.28
N SER A 50 -22.30 3.27 -0.16
CA SER A 50 -22.92 3.48 1.16
C SER A 50 -23.40 4.91 1.39
N ILE A 51 -22.77 5.91 0.74
CA ILE A 51 -23.11 7.33 0.90
C ILE A 51 -24.15 7.76 -0.15
N LEU A 52 -24.03 7.27 -1.40
CA LEU A 52 -24.85 7.66 -2.57
C LEU A 52 -24.90 9.18 -2.81
N ARG A 53 -23.74 9.84 -2.69
CA ARG A 53 -23.57 11.29 -2.84
C ARG A 53 -22.46 11.61 -3.83
N LEU A 54 -22.78 12.38 -4.88
CA LEU A 54 -21.83 12.67 -5.97
C LEU A 54 -20.67 13.56 -5.51
N GLU A 55 -20.85 14.35 -4.47
CA GLU A 55 -19.84 15.29 -3.95
C GLU A 55 -18.57 14.54 -3.52
N PHE A 56 -18.72 13.37 -2.91
CA PHE A 56 -17.60 12.52 -2.51
C PHE A 56 -16.90 11.88 -3.70
N LEU A 57 -17.65 11.53 -4.76
CA LEU A 57 -17.07 11.04 -6.01
C LEU A 57 -16.18 12.13 -6.62
N TRP A 58 -16.66 13.37 -6.72
CA TRP A 58 -15.88 14.49 -7.26
C TRP A 58 -14.62 14.78 -6.44
N MET A 59 -14.69 14.66 -5.12
CA MET A 59 -13.53 14.88 -4.24
C MET A 59 -12.44 13.81 -4.43
N VAL A 60 -12.83 12.56 -4.68
CA VAL A 60 -11.91 11.41 -4.82
C VAL A 60 -11.46 11.18 -6.27
N LEU A 61 -12.24 11.62 -7.25
CA LEU A 61 -11.96 11.49 -8.68
C LEU A 61 -10.54 11.90 -9.10
N PRO A 62 -9.97 13.06 -8.69
CA PRO A 62 -8.61 13.41 -9.09
C PRO A 62 -7.57 12.38 -8.62
N PHE A 63 -7.74 11.82 -7.42
CA PHE A 63 -6.84 10.80 -6.88
C PHE A 63 -6.97 9.48 -7.65
N MET A 64 -8.21 9.07 -7.96
CA MET A 64 -8.45 7.88 -8.79
C MET A 64 -7.78 8.01 -10.16
N LEU A 65 -7.94 9.14 -10.84
CA LEU A 65 -7.36 9.36 -12.16
C LEU A 65 -5.83 9.28 -12.13
N ILE A 66 -5.18 9.90 -11.14
CA ILE A 66 -3.72 9.82 -10.97
C ILE A 66 -3.26 8.37 -10.80
N ILE A 67 -3.92 7.61 -9.92
CA ILE A 67 -3.58 6.21 -9.65
C ILE A 67 -3.74 5.36 -10.93
N HIS A 68 -4.87 5.47 -11.62
CA HIS A 68 -5.20 4.64 -12.77
C HIS A 68 -4.32 4.95 -13.98
N VAL A 69 -4.10 6.23 -14.29
CA VAL A 69 -3.24 6.65 -15.41
C VAL A 69 -1.81 6.17 -15.18
N TRP A 70 -1.31 6.27 -13.95
CA TRP A 70 0.04 5.78 -13.62
C TRP A 70 0.10 4.24 -13.66
N ALA A 71 -0.92 3.55 -13.15
CA ALA A 71 -1.01 2.09 -13.22
C ALA A 71 -0.97 1.56 -14.66
N ILE A 72 -1.77 2.16 -15.55
CA ILE A 72 -1.80 1.81 -16.99
C ILE A 72 -0.42 1.98 -17.60
N ARG A 73 0.25 3.11 -17.34
CA ARG A 73 1.61 3.37 -17.82
C ARG A 73 2.60 2.29 -17.35
N LEU A 74 2.52 1.85 -16.09
CA LEU A 74 3.40 0.81 -15.56
C LEU A 74 3.12 -0.58 -16.13
N ILE A 75 1.86 -0.89 -16.43
CA ILE A 75 1.48 -2.18 -17.06
C ILE A 75 2.05 -2.27 -18.48
N ILE A 76 2.01 -1.17 -19.23
CA ILE A 76 2.49 -1.09 -20.62
C ILE A 76 4.02 -1.11 -20.68
N LYS A 77 4.69 -0.37 -19.78
CA LYS A 77 6.14 -0.22 -19.79
C LYS A 77 6.85 -1.52 -19.39
N ASN A 78 8.11 -1.65 -19.81
CA ASN A 78 8.93 -2.82 -19.48
C ASN A 78 9.22 -2.84 -17.96
N PRO A 79 8.78 -3.88 -17.21
CA PRO A 79 8.86 -3.90 -15.75
C PRO A 79 10.30 -3.93 -15.23
N TYR A 80 11.27 -4.38 -16.05
CA TYR A 80 12.70 -4.30 -15.72
C TYR A 80 13.24 -2.87 -15.63
N SER A 81 12.65 -1.94 -16.39
CA SER A 81 13.07 -0.53 -16.40
C SER A 81 12.38 0.32 -15.33
N THR A 82 11.35 -0.22 -14.69
CA THR A 82 10.46 0.51 -13.78
C THR A 82 10.51 -0.02 -12.35
N GLN A 83 11.53 -0.79 -11.96
CA GLN A 83 11.60 -1.41 -10.63
C GLN A 83 11.52 -0.39 -9.48
N ILE A 84 12.32 0.68 -9.54
CA ILE A 84 12.26 1.79 -8.55
C ILE A 84 10.97 2.60 -8.69
N GLU A 85 10.52 2.82 -9.93
CA GLU A 85 9.28 3.54 -10.22
C GLU A 85 8.06 2.83 -9.64
N MET A 86 8.06 1.49 -9.64
CA MET A 86 7.02 0.66 -9.04
C MET A 86 6.98 0.82 -7.52
N VAL A 87 8.14 0.88 -6.85
CA VAL A 87 8.20 1.14 -5.40
C VAL A 87 7.61 2.53 -5.08
N LEU A 88 7.92 3.54 -5.90
CA LEU A 88 7.31 4.87 -5.76
C LEU A 88 5.80 4.82 -5.97
N PHE A 89 5.35 4.14 -7.03
CA PHE A 89 3.93 3.98 -7.33
C PHE A 89 3.18 3.30 -6.18
N MET A 90 3.72 2.25 -5.57
CA MET A 90 3.12 1.61 -4.39
C MET A 90 2.97 2.58 -3.21
N GLY A 91 3.96 3.46 -3.01
CA GLY A 91 3.89 4.50 -1.97
C GLY A 91 2.83 5.55 -2.24
N ILE A 92 2.76 6.06 -3.48
CA ILE A 92 1.77 7.07 -3.88
C ILE A 92 0.35 6.49 -3.95
N TRP A 93 0.19 5.27 -4.45
CA TRP A 93 -1.06 4.51 -4.42
C TRP A 93 -1.59 4.37 -2.99
N GLY A 94 -0.72 3.97 -2.04
CA GLY A 94 -1.09 3.90 -0.64
C GLY A 94 -1.50 5.27 -0.08
N LEU A 95 -0.77 6.33 -0.41
CA LEU A 95 -1.03 7.68 0.11
C LEU A 95 -2.36 8.23 -0.40
N LEU A 96 -2.51 8.30 -1.73
CA LEU A 96 -3.72 8.83 -2.36
C LEU A 96 -4.93 7.96 -2.06
N GLY A 97 -4.75 6.64 -2.01
CA GLY A 97 -5.80 5.71 -1.64
C GLY A 97 -6.24 5.87 -0.19
N ALA A 98 -5.31 6.04 0.76
CA ALA A 98 -5.65 6.29 2.16
C ALA A 98 -6.43 7.60 2.35
N ILE A 99 -6.01 8.69 1.70
CA ILE A 99 -6.72 9.98 1.73
C ILE A 99 -8.14 9.81 1.18
N SER A 100 -8.26 9.15 0.03
CA SER A 100 -9.55 8.92 -0.64
C SER A 100 -10.52 8.13 0.24
N LEU A 101 -10.07 7.00 0.79
CA LEU A 101 -10.91 6.18 1.67
C LEU A 101 -11.23 6.89 2.98
N PHE A 102 -10.31 7.69 3.53
CA PHE A 102 -10.57 8.45 4.73
C PHE A 102 -11.65 9.52 4.53
N VAL A 103 -11.62 10.24 3.40
CA VAL A 103 -12.70 11.17 3.00
C VAL A 103 -14.05 10.45 2.95
N VAL A 104 -14.08 9.25 2.36
CA VAL A 104 -15.29 8.44 2.28
C VAL A 104 -15.74 7.94 3.66
N VAL A 105 -14.82 7.59 4.56
CA VAL A 105 -15.17 7.23 5.95
C VAL A 105 -15.86 8.39 6.68
N GLN A 106 -15.42 9.63 6.46
CA GLN A 106 -16.10 10.81 7.01
C GLN A 106 -17.50 11.01 6.42
N GLY A 107 -17.65 10.74 5.12
CA GLY A 107 -18.96 10.79 4.47
C GLY A 107 -19.91 9.72 4.98
N MET A 108 -19.42 8.48 5.17
CA MET A 108 -20.20 7.38 5.71
C MET A 108 -20.63 7.64 7.15
N SER A 109 -19.74 8.14 8.01
CA SER A 109 -20.08 8.44 9.40
C SER A 109 -21.16 9.51 9.50
N TYR A 110 -21.10 10.55 8.64
CA TYR A 110 -22.08 11.63 8.64
C TYR A 110 -23.41 11.23 7.99
N TYR A 111 -23.38 10.80 6.73
CA TYR A 111 -24.60 10.63 5.91
C TYR A 111 -25.25 9.25 6.07
N THR A 112 -24.46 8.21 6.36
CA THR A 112 -24.99 6.85 6.53
C THR A 112 -25.32 6.58 8.00
N LEU A 113 -24.39 6.89 8.92
CA LEU A 113 -24.55 6.61 10.35
C LEU A 113 -25.12 7.77 11.17
N HIS A 114 -25.35 8.93 10.55
CA HIS A 114 -25.93 10.11 11.20
C HIS A 114 -25.14 10.60 12.43
N ILE A 115 -23.82 10.38 12.43
CA ILE A 115 -22.94 10.86 13.49
C ILE A 115 -22.69 12.34 13.24
N THR A 116 -23.36 13.21 14.00
CA THR A 116 -23.24 14.67 13.90
C THR A 116 -22.35 15.29 14.98
N SER A 117 -21.80 14.47 15.88
CA SER A 117 -20.94 14.93 16.98
C SER A 117 -19.65 15.54 16.44
N VAL A 118 -19.46 16.84 16.68
CA VAL A 118 -18.21 17.55 16.33
C VAL A 118 -17.00 16.90 17.01
N PHE A 119 -17.16 16.46 18.26
CA PHE A 119 -16.11 15.78 19.01
C PHE A 119 -15.64 14.49 18.33
N TYR A 120 -16.55 13.72 17.74
CA TYR A 120 -16.20 12.52 16.97
C TYR A 120 -15.26 12.85 15.82
N TYR A 121 -15.58 13.89 15.03
CA TYR A 121 -14.77 14.32 13.88
C TYR A 121 -13.40 14.85 14.29
N ILE A 122 -13.31 15.58 15.41
CA ILE A 122 -12.02 16.02 15.96
C ILE A 122 -11.19 14.80 16.35
N MET A 123 -11.77 13.87 17.11
CA MET A 123 -11.05 12.69 17.61
C MET A 123 -10.57 11.77 16.49
N ILE A 124 -11.41 11.48 15.47
CA ILE A 124 -11.01 10.59 14.36
C ILE A 124 -9.91 11.22 13.49
N ASN A 125 -9.92 12.54 13.29
CA ASN A 125 -8.87 13.23 12.54
C ASN A 125 -7.55 13.24 13.32
N VAL A 126 -7.58 13.61 14.61
CA VAL A 126 -6.39 13.60 15.47
C VAL A 126 -5.81 12.18 15.58
N ALA A 127 -6.65 11.17 15.78
CA ALA A 127 -6.23 9.77 15.83
C ALA A 127 -5.57 9.34 14.51
N THR A 128 -6.14 9.71 13.37
CA THR A 128 -5.60 9.37 12.05
C THR A 128 -4.24 10.03 11.81
N ILE A 129 -4.08 11.31 12.16
CA ILE A 129 -2.81 12.04 12.03
C ILE A 129 -1.75 11.41 12.96
N LEU A 130 -2.09 11.15 14.22
CA LEU A 130 -1.19 10.51 15.17
C LEU A 130 -0.76 9.12 14.69
N PHE A 131 -1.71 8.33 14.18
CA PHE A 131 -1.45 7.01 13.64
C PHE A 131 -0.52 7.07 12.42
N MET A 132 -0.75 7.99 11.49
CA MET A 132 0.15 8.25 10.36
C MET A 132 1.56 8.63 10.82
N TYR A 133 1.68 9.50 11.82
CA TYR A 133 2.97 9.87 12.40
C TYR A 133 3.68 8.64 12.99
N ILE A 134 2.98 7.81 13.76
CA ILE A 134 3.52 6.58 14.35
C ILE A 134 3.99 5.62 13.25
N LEU A 135 3.22 5.45 12.18
CA LEU A 135 3.59 4.58 11.05
C LEU A 135 4.86 5.06 10.34
N VAL A 136 4.96 6.36 10.04
CA VAL A 136 6.15 6.95 9.42
C VAL A 136 7.36 6.81 10.33
N LYS A 137 7.20 7.17 11.61
CA LYS A 137 8.26 7.04 12.62
C LYS A 137 8.72 5.59 12.78
N TYR A 138 7.79 4.64 12.80
CA TYR A 138 8.10 3.22 12.85
C TYR A 138 8.99 2.79 11.68
N GLN A 139 8.70 3.24 10.45
CA GLN A 139 9.53 2.93 9.29
C GLN A 139 10.92 3.58 9.43
N ILE A 140 11.00 4.84 9.85
CA ILE A 140 12.29 5.52 10.07
C ILE A 140 13.11 4.79 11.14
N ASP A 141 12.55 4.54 12.32
CA ASP A 141 13.23 3.90 13.44
C ASP A 141 13.64 2.45 13.12
N ARG A 142 12.86 1.74 12.30
CA ARG A 142 13.19 0.38 11.84
C ARG A 142 14.48 0.35 11.02
N TYR A 143 14.72 1.35 10.17
CA TYR A 143 15.90 1.42 9.29
C TYR A 143 16.97 2.44 9.74
N THR A 144 16.79 3.02 10.92
CA THR A 144 17.80 3.84 11.60
C THR A 144 18.64 2.94 12.52
N GLY A 145 19.95 3.13 12.48
CA GLY A 145 20.93 2.35 13.23
C GLY A 145 22.00 1.71 12.34
N ASP A 146 22.75 0.77 12.91
CA ASP A 146 23.79 0.02 12.21
C ASP A 146 23.16 -0.96 11.21
N PRO A 147 23.36 -0.78 9.88
CA PRO A 147 22.74 -1.61 8.85
C PRO A 147 23.32 -3.04 8.80
N THR A 148 24.38 -3.32 9.56
CA THR A 148 25.03 -4.65 9.63
C THR A 148 24.49 -5.51 10.77
N LYS A 149 23.80 -4.92 11.75
CA LYS A 149 23.25 -5.64 12.89
C LYS A 149 21.85 -6.15 12.59
N GLU A 150 21.67 -7.47 12.70
CA GLU A 150 20.32 -8.04 12.68
C GLU A 150 19.51 -7.52 13.86
N LYS A 151 18.39 -6.86 13.56
CA LYS A 151 17.35 -6.64 14.57
C LYS A 151 16.66 -7.99 14.76
N LYS A 152 16.56 -8.47 16.01
CA LYS A 152 15.79 -9.69 16.34
C LYS A 152 14.38 -9.56 15.75
N ILE A 153 14.17 -10.18 14.59
CA ILE A 153 12.84 -10.37 14.03
C ILE A 153 12.18 -11.40 14.96
N ARG A 154 11.21 -10.95 15.77
CA ARG A 154 10.34 -11.86 16.52
C ARG A 154 9.72 -12.79 15.49
N SER A 155 9.96 -14.09 15.62
CA SER A 155 9.65 -15.10 14.61
C SER A 155 8.26 -14.90 13.99
N GLU A 156 8.23 -14.65 12.68
CA GLU A 156 7.03 -14.73 11.86
C GLU A 156 6.59 -16.20 11.79
N SER A 157 5.44 -16.55 12.38
CA SER A 157 4.75 -17.83 12.08
C SER A 157 3.45 -18.01 12.87
N LYS A 158 3.33 -17.48 14.11
CA LYS A 158 2.19 -17.81 14.99
C LYS A 158 0.80 -17.40 14.49
N TYR A 159 0.71 -16.47 13.54
CA TYR A 159 -0.56 -15.91 13.06
C TYR A 159 -0.87 -16.25 11.59
N MET A 160 -0.02 -17.04 10.92
CA MET A 160 -0.21 -17.38 9.51
C MET A 160 -1.44 -18.29 9.28
N GLY A 161 -1.74 -19.16 10.24
CA GLY A 161 -3.00 -19.92 10.30
C GLY A 161 -4.24 -19.02 10.48
N LEU A 162 -4.11 -17.93 11.24
CA LEU A 162 -5.20 -16.97 11.43
C LEU A 162 -5.43 -16.13 10.16
N LEU A 163 -4.37 -15.76 9.45
CA LEU A 163 -4.45 -15.04 8.18
C LEU A 163 -5.11 -15.88 7.07
N SER A 164 -4.82 -17.18 7.00
CA SER A 164 -5.45 -18.08 6.01
C SER A 164 -6.94 -18.33 6.30
N ALA A 165 -7.36 -18.29 7.57
CA ALA A 165 -8.77 -18.36 7.97
C ALA A 165 -9.53 -17.02 7.79
N SER A 166 -8.84 -15.92 7.51
CA SER A 166 -9.44 -14.58 7.47
C SER A 166 -10.62 -14.42 6.49
N PRO A 167 -10.64 -15.03 5.27
CA PRO A 167 -11.80 -14.93 4.38
C PRO A 167 -13.05 -15.61 4.97
N GLY A 168 -12.86 -16.75 5.64
CA GLY A 168 -13.95 -17.48 6.30
C GLY A 168 -14.52 -16.72 7.49
N ILE A 169 -13.65 -16.12 8.31
CA ILE A 169 -14.06 -15.23 9.42
C ILE A 169 -14.82 -14.02 8.87
N GLY A 170 -14.31 -13.41 7.80
CA GLY A 170 -14.97 -12.28 7.13
C GLY A 170 -16.37 -12.65 6.61
N TYR A 171 -16.53 -13.84 6.02
CA TYR A 171 -17.82 -14.32 5.56
C TYR A 171 -18.82 -14.54 6.71
N ILE A 172 -18.39 -15.20 7.80
CA ILE A 172 -19.26 -15.44 8.97
C ILE A 172 -19.70 -14.11 9.59
N LEU A 173 -18.79 -13.14 9.72
CA LEU A 173 -19.11 -11.80 10.21
C LEU A 173 -20.04 -11.04 9.26
N ALA A 174 -19.87 -11.18 7.94
CA ALA A 174 -20.76 -10.55 6.97
C ALA A 174 -22.19 -11.12 7.04
N GLN A 175 -22.33 -12.44 7.24
CA GLN A 175 -23.62 -13.11 7.41
C GLN A 175 -24.29 -12.73 8.73
N SER A 176 -23.53 -12.61 9.83
CA SER A 176 -24.10 -12.28 11.14
C SER A 176 -24.67 -10.86 11.22
N VAL A 177 -24.25 -9.94 10.34
CA VAL A 177 -24.75 -8.57 10.26
C VAL A 177 -25.87 -8.39 9.22
N GLN A 178 -26.26 -9.45 8.50
CA GLN A 178 -27.18 -9.35 7.35
C GLN A 178 -28.61 -8.93 7.72
N GLU A 179 -29.06 -9.18 8.94
CA GLU A 179 -30.44 -8.88 9.36
C GLU A 179 -30.64 -7.42 9.80
N THR A 180 -29.56 -6.72 10.16
CA THR A 180 -29.65 -5.37 10.76
C THR A 180 -29.00 -4.32 9.89
N VAL A 181 -29.79 -3.41 9.32
CA VAL A 181 -29.32 -2.33 8.43
C VAL A 181 -28.25 -1.46 9.08
N VAL A 182 -28.44 -1.07 10.35
CA VAL A 182 -27.47 -0.27 11.10
C VAL A 182 -26.13 -1.01 11.22
N LEU A 183 -26.18 -2.30 11.54
CA LEU A 183 -24.99 -3.11 11.73
C LEU A 183 -24.21 -3.32 10.42
N LYS A 184 -24.92 -3.44 9.29
CA LYS A 184 -24.28 -3.45 7.95
C LYS A 184 -23.48 -2.17 7.68
N HIS A 185 -24.06 -1.01 7.95
CA HIS A 185 -23.38 0.26 7.71
C HIS A 185 -22.18 0.47 8.63
N VAL A 186 -22.31 0.08 9.90
CA VAL A 186 -21.18 0.10 10.85
C VAL A 186 -20.07 -0.85 10.40
N PHE A 187 -20.42 -2.08 10.00
CA PHE A 187 -19.46 -3.04 9.47
C PHE A 187 -18.76 -2.53 8.21
N SER A 188 -19.52 -1.98 7.25
CA SER A 188 -18.97 -1.38 6.04
C SER A 188 -18.01 -0.25 6.36
N LEU A 189 -18.33 0.63 7.32
CA LEU A 189 -17.44 1.71 7.75
C LEU A 189 -16.13 1.15 8.32
N ILE A 190 -16.21 0.13 9.18
CA ILE A 190 -15.03 -0.52 9.77
C ILE A 190 -14.14 -1.13 8.67
N VAL A 191 -14.74 -1.79 7.67
CA VAL A 191 -14.00 -2.37 6.54
C VAL A 191 -13.30 -1.29 5.72
N VAL A 192 -14.01 -0.23 5.32
CA VAL A 192 -13.43 0.86 4.52
C VAL A 192 -12.33 1.57 5.31
N TYR A 193 -12.53 1.81 6.61
CA TYR A 193 -11.52 2.42 7.48
C TYR A 193 -10.31 1.53 7.71
N PHE A 194 -10.49 0.21 7.82
CA PHE A 194 -9.39 -0.75 7.84
C PHE A 194 -8.54 -0.67 6.58
N PHE A 195 -9.17 -0.60 5.40
CA PHE A 195 -8.44 -0.40 4.14
C PHE A 195 -7.74 0.97 4.08
N ALA A 196 -8.34 2.04 4.61
CA ALA A 196 -7.68 3.34 4.70
C ALA A 196 -6.38 3.25 5.53
N ILE A 197 -6.42 2.57 6.69
CA ILE A 197 -5.27 2.31 7.55
C ILE A 197 -4.23 1.42 6.86
N PHE A 198 -4.67 0.37 6.16
CA PHE A 198 -3.79 -0.51 5.40
C PHE A 198 -3.04 0.24 4.29
N LEU A 199 -3.73 1.11 3.53
CA LEU A 199 -3.14 1.95 2.49
C LEU A 199 -2.18 2.99 3.08
N ALA A 200 -2.51 3.56 4.24
CA ALA A 200 -1.64 4.45 5.00
C ALA A 200 -0.33 3.75 5.42
N TYR A 201 -0.42 2.50 5.90
CA TYR A 201 0.75 1.68 6.18
C TYR A 201 1.58 1.41 4.92
N ALA A 202 0.94 1.05 3.82
CA ALA A 202 1.61 0.85 2.53
C ALA A 202 2.34 2.13 2.09
N ALA A 203 1.69 3.29 2.20
CA ALA A 203 2.29 4.59 1.90
C ALA A 203 3.58 4.80 2.70
N ALA A 204 3.51 4.68 4.04
CA ALA A 204 4.65 4.87 4.92
C ALA A 204 5.80 3.91 4.57
N LYS A 205 5.49 2.62 4.37
CA LYS A 205 6.48 1.58 4.04
C LYS A 205 7.17 1.85 2.71
N PHE A 206 6.40 2.05 1.64
CA PHE A 206 6.94 2.12 0.27
C PHE A 206 7.54 3.50 -0.06
N LEU A 207 7.02 4.59 0.49
CA LEU A 207 7.67 5.90 0.37
C LEU A 207 9.01 5.90 1.10
N HIS A 208 9.07 5.38 2.32
CA HIS A 208 10.34 5.24 3.03
C HIS A 208 11.32 4.35 2.25
N ARG A 209 10.85 3.22 1.72
CA ARG A 209 11.65 2.33 0.86
C ARG A 209 12.21 3.03 -0.37
N TYR A 210 11.37 3.78 -1.09
CA TYR A 210 11.79 4.54 -2.26
C TYR A 210 12.90 5.55 -1.93
N PHE A 211 12.72 6.36 -0.88
CA PHE A 211 13.74 7.33 -0.48
C PHE A 211 15.03 6.65 -0.02
N TYR A 212 14.92 5.51 0.67
CA TYR A 212 16.07 4.72 1.11
C TYR A 212 16.85 4.13 -0.08
N MET A 213 16.17 3.53 -1.05
CA MET A 213 16.79 3.04 -2.30
C MET A 213 17.43 4.18 -3.09
N ARG A 214 16.75 5.33 -3.17
CA ARG A 214 17.26 6.51 -3.89
C ARG A 214 18.52 7.08 -3.23
N ALA A 215 18.63 7.01 -1.90
CA ALA A 215 19.81 7.44 -1.16
C ALA A 215 20.99 6.46 -1.26
N ASN A 216 20.72 5.18 -1.53
CA ASN A 216 21.70 4.08 -1.53
C ASN A 216 21.70 3.31 -2.87
N ARG A 217 21.69 4.03 -4.00
CA ARG A 217 21.56 3.43 -5.34
C ARG A 217 22.58 2.34 -5.65
N ASP A 218 23.80 2.48 -5.13
CA ASP A 218 24.90 1.55 -5.36
C ASP A 218 24.69 0.18 -4.67
N TYR A 219 23.79 0.13 -3.69
CA TYR A 219 23.44 -1.08 -2.95
C TYR A 219 22.10 -1.70 -3.41
N VAL A 220 21.40 -1.08 -4.37
CA VAL A 220 20.12 -1.58 -4.87
C VAL A 220 20.37 -2.79 -5.76
N SER A 221 19.81 -3.94 -5.37
CA SER A 221 19.83 -5.15 -6.19
C SER A 221 18.67 -5.11 -7.18
N TYR A 222 18.99 -4.97 -8.47
CA TYR A 222 18.02 -5.06 -9.55
C TYR A 222 17.89 -6.51 -10.01
N GLN A 223 16.65 -6.95 -10.24
CA GLN A 223 16.45 -8.31 -10.74
C GLN A 223 16.96 -8.41 -12.19
N PRO A 224 17.91 -9.32 -12.48
CA PRO A 224 18.48 -9.45 -13.82
C PRO A 224 17.45 -10.01 -14.82
N LYS A 225 17.51 -9.54 -16.07
CA LYS A 225 16.66 -10.05 -17.17
C LYS A 225 16.99 -11.52 -17.46
N SER A 226 15.98 -12.39 -17.49
CA SER A 226 16.16 -13.79 -17.90
C SER A 226 16.58 -13.89 -19.37
N ASN A 227 17.39 -14.90 -19.73
CA ASN A 227 17.84 -15.12 -21.12
C ASN A 227 16.67 -15.32 -22.11
N LYS A 228 15.55 -15.89 -21.66
CA LYS A 228 14.32 -16.03 -22.47
C LYS A 228 13.64 -14.67 -22.73
N GLU A 229 13.65 -13.79 -21.74
CA GLU A 229 13.03 -12.46 -21.86
C GLU A 229 13.90 -11.46 -22.60
N LYS A 230 15.24 -11.54 -22.46
CA LYS A 230 16.17 -10.82 -23.33
C LYS A 230 15.86 -11.12 -24.80
N LYS A 231 15.69 -12.40 -25.16
CA LYS A 231 15.31 -12.82 -26.52
C LYS A 231 13.93 -12.29 -26.94
N LYS A 232 12.95 -12.22 -26.03
CA LYS A 232 11.61 -11.70 -26.32
C LYS A 232 11.61 -10.17 -26.53
N LEU A 233 12.37 -9.43 -25.73
CA LEU A 233 12.52 -7.98 -25.84
C LEU A 233 13.31 -7.56 -27.08
N MET A 234 14.36 -8.32 -27.45
CA MET A 234 15.07 -8.12 -28.72
C MET A 234 14.16 -8.34 -29.93
N LYS A 235 13.28 -9.36 -29.87
CA LYS A 235 12.26 -9.59 -30.92
C LYS A 235 11.20 -8.48 -31.00
N GLN A 236 11.04 -7.69 -29.94
CA GLN A 236 10.09 -6.57 -29.88
C GLN A 236 10.75 -5.21 -30.18
N GLY A 237 12.02 -5.19 -30.62
CA GLY A 237 12.71 -3.97 -31.03
C GLY A 237 13.10 -3.03 -29.88
N VAL A 238 13.09 -3.51 -28.63
CA VAL A 238 13.46 -2.69 -27.47
C VAL A 238 14.98 -2.70 -27.30
N GLU A 239 15.65 -1.55 -27.47
CA GLU A 239 17.09 -1.42 -27.21
C GLU A 239 17.42 -1.77 -25.76
N ILE A 240 18.34 -2.72 -25.61
CA ILE A 240 18.85 -3.16 -24.32
C ILE A 240 20.13 -2.36 -24.06
N LYS A 241 20.02 -1.25 -23.32
CA LYS A 241 21.16 -0.69 -22.58
C LYS A 241 21.28 -1.38 -21.23
#